data_AF-A0A4Y1WVE5-F1
#
_entry.id   AF-A0A4Y1WVE5-F1
#
_cell.length_a   1.000
_cell.length_b   1.000
_cell.length_c   1.000
_cell.angle_alpha   90.00
_cell.angle_beta   90.00
_cell.angle_gamma   90.00
#
_symmetry.space_group_name_H-M   'P 1'
#
loop_
_entity.id
_entity.type
_entity.pdbx_description
1 polymer ?
#
loop_
_entity_poly.entity_id
_entity_poly.type
_entity_poly.pdbx_seq_one_letter_code
_entity_poly.pdbx_strand_id
1 'polypeptide(L)'
;MEKEKNQAPEEPRWPDYKETLLARHPGTGEVQVVSDLRERGNRYEVHTVEPLTKNAPSFFEVAKSGAVAAFIRSFKSQSDKAVDFQFLKVPFNAVQDVVNDLLRLTQNPNDEKGLKALYDHRVDTMQLERVKYDHAEIPRAALRELGIDFDALTPQTREAMRMGLPVEELVPVTAEVMPGIKVSGMFSPRFYRDHNNELKVTLDAPLAVPEYEHEEYKMMFSTQEKAALERGGTLERLIKHKDPLTGEEEWCFVGKNAATNRLVFQPKREVAAAICNDIRRRSAACNATTNCAGASCALSTARRSRSKRWMSAASRSCTGIRSTKSR
;
A
#
# COMPACT_ATOMS: atom_id res chain seq x y z
N MET A 1 -35.14 -11.86 45.15
CA MET A 1 -34.30 -12.82 44.38
C MET A 1 -34.50 -12.49 42.91
N GLU A 2 -33.72 -11.55 42.39
CA GLU A 2 -33.68 -11.27 40.95
C GLU A 2 -32.64 -12.17 40.30
N LYS A 3 -33.05 -12.84 39.22
CA LYS A 3 -32.19 -13.72 38.42
C LYS A 3 -31.16 -12.87 37.68
N GLU A 4 -29.90 -13.05 38.06
CA GLU A 4 -28.73 -12.60 37.32
C GLU A 4 -28.81 -13.18 35.90
N LYS A 5 -28.99 -12.32 34.90
CA LYS A 5 -28.93 -12.71 33.49
C LYS A 5 -27.48 -13.06 33.18
N ASN A 6 -27.22 -14.36 32.95
CA ASN A 6 -25.99 -14.84 32.32
C ASN A 6 -25.73 -14.06 31.03
N GLN A 7 -24.79 -13.10 31.09
CA GLN A 7 -24.12 -12.62 29.90
C GLN A 7 -23.22 -13.75 29.40
N ALA A 8 -23.40 -14.17 28.15
CA ALA A 8 -22.45 -15.05 27.49
C ALA A 8 -21.06 -14.40 27.57
N PRO A 9 -19.98 -15.16 27.80
CA PRO A 9 -18.64 -14.60 27.78
C PRO A 9 -18.42 -13.95 26.41
N GLU A 10 -18.12 -12.64 26.40
CA GLU A 10 -17.74 -11.94 25.18
C GLU A 10 -16.60 -12.72 24.52
N GLU A 11 -16.80 -13.12 23.26
CA GLU A 11 -15.74 -13.74 22.49
C GLU A 11 -14.52 -12.81 22.49
N PRO A 12 -13.28 -13.33 22.62
CA PRO A 12 -12.09 -12.50 22.65
C PRO A 12 -11.99 -11.73 21.33
N ARG A 13 -12.33 -10.44 21.37
CA ARG A 13 -12.17 -9.54 20.23
C ARG A 13 -10.68 -9.24 20.09
N TRP A 14 -10.08 -9.75 19.02
CA TRP A 14 -8.69 -9.47 18.70
C TRP A 14 -8.53 -7.98 18.37
N PRO A 15 -7.33 -7.40 18.53
CA PRO A 15 -7.08 -6.04 18.08
C PRO A 15 -7.49 -5.90 16.60
N ASP A 16 -8.21 -4.84 16.25
CA ASP A 16 -8.79 -4.68 14.90
C ASP A 16 -7.74 -4.66 13.77
N TYR A 17 -6.48 -4.42 14.11
CA TYR A 17 -5.35 -4.42 13.19
C TYR A 17 -4.67 -5.78 13.01
N LYS A 18 -5.07 -6.79 13.79
CA LYS A 18 -4.51 -8.14 13.70
C LYS A 18 -5.01 -8.81 12.43
N GLU A 19 -4.10 -9.30 11.59
CA GLU A 19 -4.43 -9.92 10.30
C GLU A 19 -3.89 -11.36 10.23
N THR A 20 -4.61 -12.23 9.52
CA THR A 20 -4.21 -13.60 9.22
C THR A 20 -4.21 -13.86 7.71
N LEU A 21 -3.77 -15.04 7.29
CA LEU A 21 -3.80 -15.50 5.92
C LEU A 21 -4.81 -16.64 5.75
N LEU A 22 -5.62 -16.53 4.71
CA LEU A 22 -6.40 -17.64 4.17
C LEU A 22 -5.69 -18.24 2.97
N ALA A 23 -5.78 -19.56 2.85
CA ALA A 23 -5.34 -20.32 1.68
C ALA A 23 -6.58 -20.88 0.99
N ARG A 24 -6.90 -20.34 -0.19
CA ARG A 24 -8.01 -20.82 -1.02
C ARG A 24 -7.50 -21.70 -2.15
N HIS A 25 -8.07 -22.89 -2.28
CA HIS A 25 -7.82 -23.78 -3.40
C HIS A 25 -8.56 -23.30 -4.65
N PRO A 26 -7.89 -23.05 -5.80
CA PRO A 26 -8.54 -22.52 -6.99
C PRO A 26 -9.46 -23.52 -7.68
N GLY A 27 -9.20 -24.83 -7.52
CA GLY A 27 -10.01 -25.90 -8.13
C GLY A 27 -11.27 -26.24 -7.36
N THR A 28 -11.15 -26.48 -6.05
CA THR A 28 -12.29 -26.85 -5.18
C THR A 28 -13.01 -25.65 -4.60
N GLY A 29 -12.34 -24.49 -4.52
CA GLY A 29 -12.82 -23.31 -3.81
C GLY A 29 -12.80 -23.45 -2.29
N GLU A 30 -12.25 -24.55 -1.76
CA GLU A 30 -12.05 -24.77 -0.34
C GLU A 30 -11.15 -23.68 0.25
N VAL A 31 -11.53 -23.15 1.42
CA VAL A 31 -10.82 -22.09 2.11
C VAL A 31 -10.39 -22.59 3.48
N GLN A 32 -9.10 -22.51 3.77
CA GLN A 32 -8.52 -22.85 5.06
C GLN A 32 -7.73 -21.66 5.61
N VAL A 33 -7.50 -21.62 6.93
CA VAL A 33 -6.66 -20.59 7.55
C VAL A 33 -5.24 -21.12 7.64
N VAL A 34 -4.27 -20.30 7.27
CA VAL A 34 -2.85 -20.62 7.43
C VAL A 34 -2.55 -20.64 8.93
N SER A 35 -1.91 -21.71 9.40
CA SER A 35 -1.43 -21.84 10.77
C SER A 35 0.08 -21.64 10.89
N ASP A 36 0.83 -22.02 9.86
CA ASP A 36 2.29 -21.87 9.85
C ASP A 36 2.82 -21.76 8.42
N LEU A 37 3.89 -20.99 8.25
CA LEU A 37 4.65 -20.83 7.00
C LEU A 37 6.07 -21.29 7.26
N ARG A 38 6.43 -22.49 6.78
CA ARG A 38 7.72 -23.12 7.08
C ARG A 38 8.66 -23.15 5.90
N GLU A 39 9.92 -22.86 6.18
CA GLU A 39 11.04 -23.11 5.29
C GLU A 39 11.84 -24.30 5.83
N ARG A 40 11.91 -25.39 5.07
CA ARG A 40 12.72 -26.58 5.37
C ARG A 40 13.74 -26.81 4.27
N GLY A 41 14.97 -26.35 4.50
CA GLY A 41 16.04 -26.41 3.51
C GLY A 41 15.64 -25.60 2.27
N ASN A 42 15.45 -26.26 1.14
CA ASN A 42 15.02 -25.61 -0.10
C ASN A 42 13.54 -25.92 -0.43
N ARG A 43 12.68 -26.06 0.58
CA ARG A 43 11.23 -26.28 0.44
C ARG A 43 10.44 -25.33 1.33
N TYR A 44 9.38 -24.73 0.78
CA TYR A 44 8.41 -23.91 1.48
C TYR A 44 7.11 -24.69 1.64
N GLU A 45 6.63 -24.80 2.86
CA GLU A 45 5.43 -25.57 3.23
C GLU A 45 4.42 -24.64 3.90
N VAL A 46 3.16 -24.77 3.49
CA VAL A 46 2.02 -24.03 4.06
C VAL A 46 1.23 -25.01 4.91
N HIS A 47 1.15 -24.77 6.21
CA HIS A 47 0.27 -25.51 7.09
C HIS A 47 -1.03 -24.74 7.28
N THR A 48 -2.12 -25.47 7.32
CA THR A 48 -3.48 -24.91 7.40
C THR A 48 -4.32 -25.62 8.46
N VAL A 49 -5.35 -24.93 8.93
CA VAL A 49 -6.38 -25.46 9.83
C VAL A 49 -7.76 -25.03 9.34
N GLU A 50 -8.80 -25.72 9.81
CA GLU A 50 -10.18 -25.32 9.51
C GLU A 50 -10.45 -23.90 10.02
N PRO A 51 -11.17 -23.07 9.24
CA PRO A 51 -11.54 -21.71 9.60
C PRO A 51 -12.66 -21.72 10.65
N LEU A 52 -12.37 -22.15 11.87
CA LEU A 52 -13.31 -22.20 12.97
C LEU A 52 -12.79 -21.37 14.14
N THR A 53 -13.68 -20.67 14.84
CA THR A 53 -13.32 -19.83 16.01
C THR A 53 -12.54 -20.61 17.07
N LYS A 54 -12.85 -21.89 17.27
CA LYS A 54 -12.11 -22.79 18.18
C LYS A 54 -10.63 -22.96 17.81
N ASN A 55 -10.28 -22.78 16.53
CA ASN A 55 -8.91 -22.89 16.01
C ASN A 55 -8.20 -21.54 15.96
N ALA A 56 -8.85 -20.43 16.35
CA ALA A 56 -8.28 -19.09 16.27
C ALA A 56 -6.90 -18.92 16.95
N PRO A 57 -6.59 -19.60 18.08
CA PRO A 57 -5.25 -19.54 18.66
C PRO A 57 -4.13 -20.10 17.75
N SER A 58 -4.49 -20.95 16.78
CA SER A 58 -3.55 -21.56 15.82
C SER A 58 -3.43 -20.78 14.52
N PHE A 59 -4.14 -19.67 14.35
CA PHE A 59 -4.08 -18.87 13.14
C PHE A 59 -2.75 -18.12 13.07
N PHE A 60 -2.12 -18.16 11.89
CA PHE A 60 -0.91 -17.40 11.61
C PHE A 60 -1.18 -15.91 11.70
N GLU A 61 -0.34 -15.18 12.43
CA GLU A 61 -0.39 -13.72 12.52
C GLU A 61 0.54 -13.09 11.48
N VAL A 62 -0.01 -12.24 10.62
CA VAL A 62 0.77 -11.46 9.66
C VAL A 62 1.46 -10.31 10.40
N ALA A 63 2.61 -10.61 11.00
CA ALA A 63 3.41 -9.62 11.71
C ALA A 63 4.25 -8.76 10.75
N LYS A 64 4.76 -9.35 9.65
CA LYS A 64 5.63 -8.68 8.67
C LYS A 64 5.17 -8.95 7.24
N SER A 65 4.61 -7.94 6.58
CA SER A 65 4.10 -8.05 5.21
C SER A 65 5.18 -8.43 4.20
N GLY A 66 6.38 -7.83 4.33
CA GLY A 66 7.52 -8.15 3.46
C GLY A 66 8.00 -9.60 3.58
N ALA A 67 7.99 -10.17 4.78
CA ALA A 67 8.37 -11.57 5.01
C ALA A 67 7.35 -12.54 4.39
N VAL A 68 6.06 -12.25 4.54
CA VAL A 68 4.98 -13.00 3.89
C VAL A 68 5.10 -12.92 2.36
N ALA A 69 5.40 -11.73 1.81
CA ALA A 69 5.58 -11.55 0.38
C ALA A 69 6.78 -12.33 -0.18
N ALA A 70 7.90 -12.33 0.55
CA ALA A 70 9.08 -13.15 0.22
C ALA A 70 8.73 -14.65 0.23
N PHE A 71 8.09 -15.12 1.31
CA PHE A 71 7.64 -16.52 1.41
C PHE A 71 6.74 -16.92 0.24
N ILE A 72 5.68 -16.15 -0.04
CA ILE A 72 4.71 -16.51 -1.10
C ILE A 72 5.39 -16.57 -2.47
N ARG A 73 6.34 -15.69 -2.76
CA ARG A 73 7.10 -15.74 -4.03
C ARG A 73 7.95 -16.99 -4.10
N SER A 74 8.68 -17.30 -3.05
CA SER A 74 9.54 -18.47 -3.03
C SER A 74 8.71 -19.77 -3.08
N PHE A 75 7.60 -19.84 -2.34
CA PHE A 75 6.62 -20.93 -2.41
C PHE A 75 6.08 -21.14 -3.82
N LYS A 76 5.67 -20.07 -4.51
CA LYS A 76 5.19 -20.14 -5.90
C LYS A 76 6.28 -20.49 -6.91
N SER A 77 7.55 -20.19 -6.61
CA SER A 77 8.67 -20.58 -7.49
C SER A 77 9.01 -22.06 -7.40
N GLN A 78 8.68 -22.71 -6.28
CA GLN A 78 8.94 -24.13 -6.04
C GLN A 78 7.82 -25.06 -6.49
N SER A 79 6.60 -24.54 -6.67
CA SER A 79 5.45 -25.41 -6.91
C SER A 79 5.55 -26.07 -8.30
N ASP A 80 6.00 -27.32 -8.30
CA ASP A 80 5.69 -28.30 -9.35
C ASP A 80 4.17 -28.60 -9.31
N LYS A 81 3.39 -27.62 -9.76
CA LYS A 81 1.99 -27.65 -10.25
C LYS A 81 0.87 -28.30 -9.43
N ALA A 82 1.08 -28.85 -8.24
CA ALA A 82 0.01 -29.55 -7.53
C ALA A 82 -0.92 -28.63 -6.71
N VAL A 83 -0.41 -27.56 -6.09
CA VAL A 83 -1.23 -26.68 -5.23
C VAL A 83 -0.84 -25.21 -5.46
N ASP A 84 -1.64 -24.49 -6.25
CA ASP A 84 -1.53 -23.04 -6.41
C ASP A 84 -2.54 -22.34 -5.50
N PHE A 85 -2.16 -22.11 -4.23
CA PHE A 85 -3.02 -21.40 -3.31
C PHE A 85 -3.25 -19.94 -3.75
N GLN A 86 -4.51 -19.52 -3.72
CA GLN A 86 -4.86 -18.12 -3.68
C GLN A 86 -4.80 -17.66 -2.21
N PHE A 87 -3.73 -16.95 -1.86
CA PHE A 87 -3.60 -16.35 -0.54
C PHE A 87 -4.48 -15.10 -0.42
N LEU A 88 -5.19 -14.98 0.70
CA LEU A 88 -5.94 -13.79 1.06
C LEU A 88 -5.50 -13.30 2.44
N LYS A 89 -5.29 -11.99 2.60
CA LYS A 89 -4.98 -11.36 3.89
C LYS A 89 -6.25 -10.76 4.46
N VAL A 90 -6.63 -11.21 5.65
CA VAL A 90 -7.94 -10.93 6.24
C VAL A 90 -7.78 -10.47 7.70
N PRO A 91 -8.54 -9.46 8.16
CA PRO A 91 -8.60 -9.13 9.58
C PRO A 91 -9.05 -10.34 10.40
N PHE A 92 -8.42 -10.59 11.54
CA PHE A 92 -8.73 -11.74 12.40
C PHE A 92 -10.22 -11.82 12.77
N ASN A 93 -10.82 -10.67 13.07
CA ASN A 93 -12.23 -10.57 13.45
C ASN A 93 -13.20 -10.79 12.28
N ALA A 94 -12.73 -10.77 11.02
CA ALA A 94 -13.55 -10.90 9.81
C ALA A 94 -13.38 -12.26 9.11
N VAL A 95 -12.59 -13.18 9.67
CA VAL A 95 -12.28 -14.47 9.03
C VAL A 95 -13.53 -15.26 8.67
N GLN A 96 -14.50 -15.38 9.60
CA GLN A 96 -15.72 -16.15 9.36
C GLN A 96 -16.57 -15.54 8.24
N ASP A 97 -16.74 -14.22 8.24
CA ASP A 97 -17.53 -13.50 7.24
C ASP A 97 -16.92 -13.65 5.85
N VAL A 98 -15.61 -13.46 5.74
CA VAL A 98 -14.89 -13.60 4.47
C VAL A 98 -14.91 -15.05 3.97
N VAL A 99 -14.74 -16.04 4.85
CA VAL A 99 -14.85 -17.45 4.46
C VAL A 99 -16.26 -17.76 3.92
N ASN A 100 -17.30 -17.30 4.62
CA ASN A 100 -18.69 -17.50 4.17
C ASN A 100 -18.94 -16.85 2.81
N ASP A 101 -18.44 -15.63 2.57
CA ASP A 101 -18.57 -14.96 1.29
C ASP A 101 -17.78 -15.67 0.17
N LEU A 102 -16.57 -16.15 0.46
CA LEU A 102 -15.79 -16.94 -0.50
C LEU A 102 -16.43 -18.29 -0.81
N LEU A 103 -17.12 -18.92 0.14
CA LEU A 103 -17.85 -20.17 -0.08
C LEU A 103 -19.02 -19.99 -1.06
N ARG A 104 -19.64 -18.80 -1.13
CA ARG A 104 -20.68 -18.50 -2.13
C ARG A 104 -20.17 -18.70 -3.56
N LEU A 105 -18.88 -18.47 -3.81
CA LEU A 105 -18.27 -18.66 -5.13
C LEU A 105 -18.22 -20.12 -5.58
N THR A 106 -18.30 -21.08 -4.66
CA THR A 106 -18.36 -22.51 -5.01
C THR A 106 -19.71 -22.89 -5.59
N GLN A 107 -20.78 -22.22 -5.15
CA GLN A 107 -22.15 -22.43 -5.61
C GLN A 107 -22.46 -21.55 -6.83
N ASN A 108 -22.04 -20.29 -6.81
CA ASN A 108 -22.22 -19.32 -7.89
C ASN A 108 -20.90 -18.60 -8.18
N PRO A 109 -20.18 -18.96 -9.26
CA PRO A 109 -18.91 -18.31 -9.62
C PRO A 109 -19.00 -16.80 -9.87
N ASN A 110 -20.19 -16.26 -10.12
CA ASN A 110 -20.44 -14.83 -10.36
C ASN A 110 -21.12 -14.13 -9.18
N ASP A 111 -21.10 -14.71 -7.98
CA ASP A 111 -21.64 -14.06 -6.78
C ASP A 111 -20.87 -12.76 -6.48
N GLU A 112 -21.59 -11.64 -6.46
CA GLU A 112 -20.98 -10.31 -6.29
C GLU A 112 -20.26 -10.15 -4.95
N LYS A 113 -20.82 -10.70 -3.87
CA LYS A 113 -20.22 -10.60 -2.52
C LYS A 113 -18.96 -11.44 -2.44
N GLY A 114 -19.01 -12.68 -2.92
CA GLY A 114 -17.84 -13.56 -2.97
C GLY A 114 -16.72 -13.00 -3.84
N LEU A 115 -17.04 -12.44 -5.02
CA LEU A 115 -16.05 -11.81 -5.90
C LEU A 115 -15.42 -10.59 -5.23
N LYS A 116 -16.25 -9.74 -4.59
CA LYS A 116 -15.75 -8.59 -3.84
C LYS A 116 -14.80 -9.01 -2.71
N ALA A 117 -15.20 -9.97 -1.87
CA ALA A 117 -14.34 -10.49 -0.79
C ALA A 117 -13.03 -11.07 -1.34
N LEU A 118 -13.08 -11.78 -2.47
CA LEU A 118 -11.89 -12.29 -3.14
C LEU A 118 -10.97 -11.14 -3.58
N TYR A 119 -11.49 -10.11 -4.25
CA TYR A 119 -10.68 -9.00 -4.75
C TYR A 119 -10.12 -8.12 -3.62
N ASP A 120 -10.93 -7.80 -2.61
CA ASP A 120 -10.56 -6.91 -1.51
C ASP A 120 -9.45 -7.52 -0.62
N HIS A 121 -9.44 -8.84 -0.46
CA HIS A 121 -8.50 -9.53 0.42
C HIS A 121 -7.36 -10.26 -0.29
N ARG A 122 -7.38 -10.37 -1.62
CA ARG A 122 -6.34 -11.10 -2.36
C ARG A 122 -4.95 -10.52 -2.09
N VAL A 123 -4.01 -11.39 -1.76
CA VAL A 123 -2.61 -10.99 -1.59
C VAL A 123 -1.96 -10.73 -2.94
N ASP A 124 -1.51 -9.49 -3.13
CA ASP A 124 -0.51 -9.12 -4.12
C ASP A 124 0.85 -8.95 -3.42
N THR A 125 1.81 -9.80 -3.78
CA THR A 125 3.17 -9.75 -3.21
C THR A 125 3.86 -8.42 -3.49
N MET A 126 3.57 -7.76 -4.62
CA MET A 126 4.14 -6.45 -4.94
C MET A 126 3.59 -5.36 -4.04
N GLN A 127 2.32 -5.46 -3.61
CA GLN A 127 1.73 -4.51 -2.68
C GLN A 127 2.25 -4.74 -1.25
N LEU A 128 2.36 -6.01 -0.82
CA LEU A 128 2.89 -6.34 0.51
C LEU A 128 4.35 -5.92 0.71
N GLU A 129 5.17 -6.00 -0.33
CA GLU A 129 6.56 -5.51 -0.27
C GLU A 129 6.70 -4.01 -0.15
N ARG A 130 5.68 -3.26 -0.57
CA ARG A 130 5.70 -1.79 -0.47
C ARG A 130 5.39 -1.33 0.95
N VAL A 131 4.74 -2.17 1.76
CA VAL A 131 4.45 -1.86 3.17
C VAL A 131 5.77 -1.70 3.91
N LYS A 132 6.07 -0.47 4.31
CA LYS A 132 7.30 -0.15 5.07
C LYS A 132 7.11 -0.41 6.57
N TYR A 133 5.91 -0.14 7.08
CA TYR A 133 5.55 -0.29 8.48
C TYR A 133 4.28 -1.13 8.60
N ASP A 134 4.42 -2.28 9.25
CA ASP A 134 3.30 -3.18 9.51
C ASP A 134 2.43 -2.67 10.66
N HIS A 135 1.15 -3.06 10.65
CA HIS A 135 0.18 -2.58 11.64
C HIS A 135 0.59 -2.84 13.09
N ALA A 136 1.26 -3.95 13.35
CA ALA A 136 1.73 -4.33 14.68
C ALA A 136 2.85 -3.43 15.19
N GLU A 137 3.63 -2.80 14.30
CA GLU A 137 4.76 -1.95 14.65
C GLU A 137 4.35 -0.49 14.91
N ILE A 138 3.15 -0.09 14.50
CA ILE A 138 2.68 1.29 14.60
C ILE A 138 2.64 1.73 16.07
N PRO A 139 3.34 2.82 16.45
CA PRO A 139 3.42 3.29 17.83
C PRO A 139 2.11 4.01 18.25
N ARG A 140 1.02 3.27 18.38
CA ARG A 140 -0.32 3.80 18.69
C ARG A 140 -0.38 4.57 20.01
N ALA A 141 0.37 4.13 21.02
CA ALA A 141 0.44 4.83 22.30
C ALA A 141 0.99 6.27 22.12
N ALA A 142 2.13 6.40 21.42
CA ALA A 142 2.72 7.70 21.12
C ALA A 142 1.82 8.58 20.25
N LEU A 143 1.11 7.99 19.27
CA LEU A 143 0.12 8.74 18.47
C LEU A 143 -1.04 9.26 19.35
N ARG A 144 -1.54 8.45 20.29
CA ARG A 144 -2.62 8.86 21.20
C ARG A 144 -2.19 9.98 22.15
N GLU A 145 -0.95 9.96 22.63
CA GLU A 145 -0.38 11.06 23.42
C GLU A 145 -0.35 12.38 22.65
N LEU A 146 -0.19 12.30 21.33
CA LEU A 146 -0.28 13.43 20.40
C LEU A 146 -1.72 13.79 20.00
N GLY A 147 -2.72 13.11 20.56
CA GLY A 147 -4.14 13.29 20.20
C GLY A 147 -4.52 12.70 18.83
N ILE A 148 -3.66 11.88 18.23
CA ILE A 148 -3.90 11.25 16.93
C ILE A 148 -4.43 9.83 17.15
N ASP A 149 -5.69 9.58 16.78
CA ASP A 149 -6.22 8.23 16.66
C ASP A 149 -5.92 7.68 15.27
N PHE A 150 -4.89 6.82 15.18
CA PHE A 150 -4.46 6.23 13.91
C PHE A 150 -5.60 5.54 13.18
N ASP A 151 -6.50 4.85 13.88
CA ASP A 151 -7.53 4.02 13.25
C ASP A 151 -8.72 4.88 12.75
N ALA A 152 -8.86 6.12 13.25
CA ALA A 152 -9.83 7.12 12.80
C ALA A 152 -9.33 8.01 11.65
N LEU A 153 -8.04 7.94 11.29
CA LEU A 153 -7.50 8.67 10.14
C LEU A 153 -8.13 8.20 8.82
N THR A 154 -8.12 9.09 7.82
CA THR A 154 -8.59 8.75 6.48
C THR A 154 -7.82 7.52 5.93
N PRO A 155 -8.47 6.61 5.18
CA PRO A 155 -7.79 5.44 4.62
C PRO A 155 -6.53 5.79 3.82
N GLN A 156 -6.57 6.92 3.11
CA GLN A 156 -5.43 7.41 2.31
C GLN A 156 -4.25 7.83 3.20
N THR A 157 -4.50 8.54 4.29
CA THR A 157 -3.47 8.98 5.24
C THR A 157 -2.85 7.80 5.97
N ARG A 158 -3.64 6.84 6.45
CA ARG A 158 -3.14 5.60 7.08
C ARG A 158 -2.23 4.82 6.14
N GLU A 159 -2.65 4.68 4.89
CA GLU A 159 -1.89 3.95 3.89
C GLU A 159 -0.59 4.67 3.52
N ALA A 160 -0.62 5.98 3.34
CA ALA A 160 0.58 6.78 3.11
C ALA A 160 1.60 6.60 4.25
N MET A 161 1.14 6.71 5.49
CA MET A 161 2.00 6.51 6.67
C MET A 161 2.61 5.09 6.69
N ARG A 162 1.82 4.04 6.44
CA ARG A 162 2.31 2.64 6.39
C ARG A 162 3.31 2.38 5.27
N MET A 163 3.12 3.03 4.13
CA MET A 163 4.02 2.95 2.98
C MET A 163 5.27 3.83 3.16
N GLY A 164 5.38 4.57 4.27
CA GLY A 164 6.47 5.53 4.49
C GLY A 164 6.44 6.72 3.54
N LEU A 165 5.30 6.99 2.91
CA LEU A 165 5.11 8.11 2.00
C LEU A 165 4.76 9.37 2.79
N PRO A 166 5.08 10.57 2.25
CA PRO A 166 4.65 11.83 2.84
C PRO A 166 3.12 11.90 2.95
N VAL A 167 2.64 12.35 4.09
CA VAL A 167 1.22 12.61 4.30
C VAL A 167 0.90 14.02 3.79
N GLU A 168 -0.01 14.10 2.81
CA GLU A 168 -0.44 15.36 2.17
C GLU A 168 -1.64 16.01 2.89
N GLU A 169 -2.16 15.37 3.95
CA GLU A 169 -3.25 15.88 4.78
C GLU A 169 -2.70 16.31 6.15
N LEU A 170 -3.00 17.53 6.58
CA LEU A 170 -2.63 17.96 7.93
C LEU A 170 -3.61 17.37 8.95
N VAL A 171 -3.07 16.74 9.98
CA VAL A 171 -3.82 16.12 11.07
C VAL A 171 -3.77 17.04 12.30
N PRO A 172 -4.88 17.22 13.02
CA PRO A 172 -4.86 17.93 14.29
C PRO A 172 -4.07 17.14 15.33
N VAL A 173 -3.08 17.80 15.92
CA VAL A 173 -2.27 17.29 17.02
C VAL A 173 -2.58 18.10 18.25
N THR A 174 -2.73 17.43 19.39
CA THR A 174 -2.87 18.08 20.69
C THR A 174 -1.74 17.61 21.59
N ALA A 175 -0.88 18.54 22.01
CA ALA A 175 0.22 18.26 22.92
C ALA A 175 0.04 19.04 24.22
N GLU A 176 0.32 18.39 25.34
CA GLU A 176 0.41 19.05 26.64
C GLU A 176 1.82 19.62 26.80
N VAL A 177 1.95 20.94 26.72
CA VAL A 177 3.23 21.65 26.83
C VAL A 177 3.59 21.99 28.27
N MET A 178 2.59 22.11 29.14
CA MET A 178 2.72 22.31 30.58
C MET A 178 1.53 21.64 31.28
N PRO A 179 1.64 21.27 32.58
CA PRO A 179 0.54 20.66 33.32
C PRO A 179 -0.76 21.47 33.19
N GLY A 180 -1.78 20.88 32.56
CA GLY A 180 -3.09 21.48 32.33
C GLY A 180 -3.19 22.44 31.12
N ILE A 181 -2.09 22.69 30.40
CA ILE A 181 -2.08 23.55 29.20
C ILE A 181 -1.86 22.67 27.96
N LYS A 182 -2.95 22.50 27.19
CA LYS A 182 -2.94 21.80 25.92
C LYS A 182 -2.89 22.80 24.77
N VAL A 183 -1.98 22.57 23.84
CA VAL A 183 -1.88 23.32 22.58
C VAL A 183 -2.22 22.38 21.44
N SER A 184 -3.12 22.83 20.57
CA SER A 184 -3.47 22.11 19.35
C SER A 184 -2.91 22.83 18.12
N GLY A 185 -2.41 22.07 17.17
CA GLY A 185 -1.92 22.56 15.89
C GLY A 185 -2.10 21.54 14.78
N MET A 186 -1.88 21.94 13.53
CA MET A 186 -2.04 21.09 12.36
C MET A 186 -0.67 20.66 11.85
N PHE A 187 -0.43 19.35 11.75
CA PHE A 187 0.87 18.79 11.38
C PHE A 187 0.71 17.63 10.40
N SER A 188 1.75 17.36 9.61
CA SER A 188 1.85 16.12 8.84
C SER A 188 2.66 15.10 9.66
N PRO A 189 2.04 13.99 10.11
CA PRO A 189 2.75 12.97 10.87
C PRO A 189 3.59 12.07 9.95
N ARG A 190 4.81 11.73 10.38
CA ARG A 190 5.72 10.85 9.65
C ARG A 190 6.35 9.85 10.59
N PHE A 191 6.51 8.61 10.12
CA PHE A 191 7.26 7.59 10.86
C PHE A 191 8.73 7.54 10.43
N TYR A 192 9.61 7.33 11.40
CA TYR A 192 11.03 7.07 11.19
C TYR A 192 11.50 5.98 12.16
N ARG A 193 12.58 5.29 11.82
CA ARG A 193 13.27 4.40 12.75
C ARG A 193 14.45 5.11 13.36
N ASP A 194 14.59 5.03 14.67
CA ASP A 194 15.74 5.59 15.36
C ASP A 194 16.94 4.63 15.33
N HIS A 195 18.03 5.01 16.01
CA HIS A 195 19.25 4.22 16.10
C HIS A 195 19.06 2.84 16.76
N ASN A 196 17.99 2.66 17.55
CA ASN A 196 17.63 1.38 18.17
C ASN A 196 16.71 0.54 17.27
N ASN A 197 16.45 1.00 16.04
CA ASN A 197 15.50 0.42 15.10
C ASN A 197 14.04 0.45 15.60
N GLU A 198 13.73 1.31 16.58
CA GLU A 198 12.38 1.51 17.10
C GLU A 198 11.60 2.47 16.19
N LEU A 199 10.34 2.13 15.90
CA LEU A 199 9.48 2.97 15.08
C LEU A 199 8.93 4.14 15.90
N LYS A 200 9.32 5.36 15.53
CA LYS A 200 8.90 6.60 16.18
C LYS A 200 8.11 7.49 15.23
N VAL A 201 7.35 8.41 15.80
CA VAL A 201 6.60 9.43 15.06
C VAL A 201 7.27 10.79 15.21
N THR A 202 7.35 11.53 14.12
CA THR A 202 7.71 12.95 14.09
C THR A 202 6.57 13.75 13.46
N LEU A 203 6.52 15.05 13.74
CA LEU A 203 5.47 15.95 13.30
C LEU A 203 6.07 17.09 12.48
N ASP A 204 5.67 17.17 11.22
CA ASP A 204 6.09 18.21 10.31
C ASP A 204 5.10 19.37 10.33
N ALA A 205 5.54 20.51 10.88
CA ALA A 205 4.77 21.75 10.84
C ALA A 205 4.82 22.38 9.45
N PRO A 206 3.72 22.99 8.96
CA PRO A 206 3.73 23.73 7.71
C PRO A 206 4.60 24.98 7.80
N LEU A 207 5.41 25.21 6.77
CA LEU A 207 6.28 26.37 6.63
C LEU A 207 5.62 27.44 5.76
N ALA A 208 5.81 28.71 6.13
CA ALA A 208 5.30 29.85 5.37
C ALA A 208 5.98 30.01 3.99
N VAL A 209 7.24 29.60 3.90
CA VAL A 209 8.02 29.53 2.66
C VAL A 209 8.54 28.11 2.46
N PRO A 210 8.75 27.66 1.21
CA PRO A 210 9.35 26.36 0.94
C PRO A 210 10.70 26.17 1.62
N GLU A 211 10.91 24.98 2.20
CA GLU A 211 12.14 24.65 2.95
C GLU A 211 13.41 24.80 2.10
N TYR A 212 13.32 24.63 0.77
CA TYR A 212 14.44 24.85 -0.12
C TYR A 212 14.89 26.32 -0.23
N GLU A 213 14.14 27.28 0.31
CA GLU A 213 14.54 28.70 0.41
C GLU A 213 15.29 29.03 1.70
N HIS A 214 15.30 28.11 2.67
CA HIS A 214 16.06 28.26 3.90
C HIS A 214 17.56 28.21 3.62
N GLU A 215 18.37 28.88 4.46
CA GLU A 215 19.81 29.03 4.25
C GLU A 215 20.54 27.70 4.05
N GLU A 216 20.10 26.64 4.73
CA GLU A 216 20.73 25.32 4.61
C GLU A 216 20.55 24.71 3.21
N TYR A 217 19.45 25.04 2.52
CA TYR A 217 19.03 24.42 1.26
C TYR A 217 19.12 25.34 0.05
N LYS A 218 19.21 26.65 0.26
CA LYS A 218 19.08 27.67 -0.79
C LYS A 218 20.07 27.51 -1.95
N MET A 219 21.28 27.02 -1.67
CA MET A 219 22.33 26.79 -2.68
C MET A 219 22.31 25.37 -3.27
N MET A 220 21.47 24.47 -2.76
CA MET A 220 21.43 23.08 -3.23
C MET A 220 20.60 22.89 -4.49
N PHE A 221 19.70 23.82 -4.82
CA PHE A 221 18.73 23.68 -5.92
C PHE A 221 18.83 24.82 -6.92
N SER A 222 18.87 24.48 -8.20
CA SER A 222 18.76 25.44 -9.31
C SER A 222 17.34 25.99 -9.44
N THR A 223 17.18 27.10 -10.16
CA THR A 223 15.86 27.71 -10.42
C THR A 223 14.88 26.74 -11.09
N GLN A 224 15.38 25.90 -12.02
CA GLN A 224 14.54 24.90 -12.70
C GLN A 224 14.08 23.79 -11.76
N GLU A 225 14.95 23.34 -10.86
CA GLU A 225 14.62 22.32 -9.85
C GLU A 225 13.60 22.84 -8.84
N LYS A 226 13.76 24.08 -8.37
CA LYS A 226 12.76 24.75 -7.52
C LYS A 226 11.39 24.81 -8.20
N ALA A 227 11.35 25.18 -9.49
CA ALA A 227 10.10 25.18 -10.27
C ALA A 227 9.50 23.77 -10.47
N ALA A 228 10.32 22.72 -10.49
CA ALA A 228 9.84 21.34 -10.52
C ALA A 228 9.23 20.93 -9.17
N LEU A 229 9.89 21.26 -8.06
CA LEU A 229 9.40 21.01 -6.70
C LEU A 229 8.09 21.74 -6.41
N GLU A 230 7.94 22.98 -6.89
CA GLU A 230 6.69 23.73 -6.75
C GLU A 230 5.51 23.11 -7.49
N ARG A 231 5.76 22.45 -8.62
CA ARG A 231 4.74 21.69 -9.35
C ARG A 231 4.47 20.31 -8.74
N GLY A 232 4.97 20.05 -7.53
CA GLY A 232 4.86 18.76 -6.85
C GLY A 232 5.71 17.66 -7.49
N GLY A 233 6.69 18.02 -8.34
CA GLY A 233 7.59 17.08 -8.98
C GLY A 233 8.68 16.56 -8.02
N THR A 234 9.26 15.43 -8.38
CA THR A 234 10.49 14.91 -7.76
C THR A 234 11.67 15.22 -8.67
N LEU A 235 12.81 15.57 -8.08
CA LEU A 235 14.02 15.88 -8.85
C LEU A 235 14.53 14.64 -9.60
N GLU A 236 15.11 14.89 -10.77
CA GLU A 236 15.67 13.83 -11.60
C GLU A 236 17.01 13.31 -11.05
N ARG A 237 17.83 14.19 -10.48
CA ARG A 237 19.10 13.81 -9.84
C ARG A 237 18.88 13.44 -8.38
N LEU A 238 19.72 12.53 -7.92
CA LEU A 238 19.83 12.21 -6.50
C LEU A 238 20.66 13.27 -5.77
N ILE A 239 20.28 13.55 -4.53
CA ILE A 239 21.02 14.45 -3.65
C ILE A 239 21.49 13.65 -2.45
N LYS A 240 22.77 13.81 -2.09
CA LYS A 240 23.30 13.24 -0.86
C LYS A 240 22.79 14.08 0.31
N HIS A 241 22.05 13.45 1.22
CA HIS A 241 21.44 14.14 2.36
C HIS A 241 21.72 13.34 3.63
N LYS A 242 22.07 14.05 4.69
CA LYS A 242 22.20 13.50 6.04
C LYS A 242 20.88 13.75 6.77
N ASP A 243 20.17 12.67 7.08
CA ASP A 243 18.90 12.76 7.80
C ASP A 243 19.15 13.32 9.22
N PRO A 244 18.50 14.41 9.63
CA PRO A 244 18.70 15.00 10.95
C PRO A 244 18.17 14.13 12.11
N LEU A 245 17.23 13.22 11.86
CA LEU A 245 16.64 12.34 12.87
C LEU A 245 17.49 11.09 13.11
N THR A 246 18.03 10.49 12.05
CA THR A 246 18.79 9.23 12.12
C THR A 246 20.30 9.44 12.03
N GLY A 247 20.76 10.60 11.56
CA GLY A 247 22.17 10.89 11.32
C GLY A 247 22.77 10.13 10.11
N GLU A 248 21.99 9.30 9.43
CA GLU A 248 22.44 8.53 8.27
C GLU A 248 22.57 9.41 7.03
N GLU A 249 23.64 9.20 6.25
CA GLU A 249 23.88 9.94 5.02
C GLU A 249 23.64 9.04 3.80
N GLU A 250 22.65 9.38 2.98
CA GLU A 250 22.23 8.56 1.84
C GLU A 250 21.95 9.39 0.58
N TRP A 251 21.95 8.71 -0.57
CA TRP A 251 21.49 9.30 -1.83
C TRP A 251 19.98 9.22 -1.92
N CYS A 252 19.34 10.39 -1.94
CA CYS A 252 17.89 10.52 -1.84
C CYS A 252 17.28 11.09 -3.12
N PHE A 253 16.09 10.62 -3.45
CA PHE A 253 15.16 11.36 -4.28
C PHE A 253 14.59 12.51 -3.46
N VAL A 254 14.46 13.68 -4.08
CA VAL A 254 14.00 14.89 -3.40
C VAL A 254 12.71 15.38 -4.01
N GLY A 255 11.70 15.56 -3.18
CA GLY A 255 10.41 16.18 -3.51
C GLY A 255 10.06 17.29 -2.52
N LYS A 256 8.88 17.88 -2.69
CA LYS A 256 8.28 18.80 -1.73
C LYS A 256 6.92 18.26 -1.30
N ASN A 257 6.66 18.25 0.01
CA ASN A 257 5.32 18.03 0.52
C ASN A 257 4.51 19.33 0.36
N ALA A 258 3.47 19.31 -0.47
CA ALA A 258 2.64 20.47 -0.73
C ALA A 258 1.91 21.00 0.52
N ALA A 259 1.57 20.12 1.47
CA ALA A 259 0.84 20.49 2.66
C ALA A 259 1.69 21.23 3.70
N THR A 260 2.99 20.90 3.76
CA THR A 260 3.90 21.46 4.78
C THR A 260 4.96 22.39 4.22
N ASN A 261 5.09 22.50 2.89
CA ASN A 261 6.20 23.21 2.23
C ASN A 261 7.60 22.65 2.60
N ARG A 262 7.67 21.46 3.20
CA ARG A 262 8.93 20.80 3.55
C ARG A 262 9.45 19.94 2.42
N LEU A 263 10.76 19.81 2.36
CA LEU A 263 11.45 18.87 1.49
C LEU A 263 11.23 17.44 2.00
N VAL A 264 11.08 16.53 1.04
CA VAL A 264 10.98 15.10 1.28
C VAL A 264 12.21 14.45 0.71
N PHE A 265 13.03 13.86 1.58
CA PHE A 265 14.19 13.07 1.19
C PHE A 265 13.83 11.59 1.31
N GLN A 266 13.75 10.90 0.18
CA GLN A 266 13.43 9.48 0.12
C GLN A 266 14.69 8.70 -0.32
N PRO A 267 15.30 7.89 0.57
CA PRO A 267 16.51 7.16 0.21
C PRO A 267 16.31 6.21 -0.95
N LYS A 268 17.30 6.15 -1.86
CA LYS A 268 17.26 5.27 -3.04
C LYS A 268 17.04 3.80 -2.67
N ARG A 269 17.60 3.34 -1.54
CA ARG A 269 17.46 1.96 -1.06
C ARG A 269 16.01 1.58 -0.72
N GLU A 270 15.22 2.57 -0.30
CA GLU A 270 13.83 2.37 0.12
C GLU A 270 12.85 2.47 -1.05
N VAL A 271 13.26 3.08 -2.16
CA VAL A 271 12.49 3.11 -3.38
C VAL A 271 12.70 1.79 -4.13
N ALA A 272 11.83 0.81 -3.88
CA ALA A 272 11.70 -0.33 -4.78
C ALA A 272 11.47 0.18 -6.21
N ALA A 273 12.03 -0.48 -7.24
CA ALA A 273 11.95 -0.03 -8.64
C ALA A 273 10.51 0.29 -9.12
N ALA A 274 9.47 -0.25 -8.46
CA ALA A 274 8.06 0.03 -8.70
C ALA A 274 7.53 1.35 -8.11
N ILE A 275 8.13 1.89 -7.04
CA ILE A 275 7.68 3.11 -6.32
C ILE A 275 8.05 4.40 -7.08
N CYS A 276 9.10 4.38 -7.90
CA CYS A 276 9.46 5.49 -8.79
C CYS A 276 8.28 5.96 -9.65
N ASN A 277 7.37 5.05 -10.02
CA ASN A 277 6.19 5.41 -10.82
C ASN A 277 5.04 6.00 -10.00
N ASP A 278 4.88 5.70 -8.71
CA ASP A 278 3.80 6.29 -7.91
C ASP A 278 4.15 7.66 -7.35
N ILE A 279 5.41 7.87 -6.98
CA ILE A 279 5.94 9.21 -6.67
C ILE A 279 5.87 10.09 -7.94
N ARG A 280 6.16 9.54 -9.13
CA ARG A 280 5.94 10.24 -10.42
C ARG A 280 4.46 10.41 -10.81
N ARG A 281 3.57 9.47 -10.47
CA ARG A 281 2.15 9.50 -10.88
C ARG A 281 1.28 10.39 -10.01
N ARG A 282 1.56 10.54 -8.71
CA ARG A 282 0.79 11.46 -7.86
C ARG A 282 0.96 12.92 -8.31
N SER A 283 2.13 13.31 -8.80
CA SER A 283 2.34 14.60 -9.48
C SER A 283 1.57 14.74 -10.80
N ALA A 284 1.27 13.63 -11.49
CA ALA A 284 0.47 13.64 -12.72
C ALA A 284 -1.05 13.64 -12.43
N ALA A 285 -1.49 13.01 -11.34
CA ALA A 285 -2.89 12.94 -10.95
C ALA A 285 -3.44 14.31 -10.50
N CYS A 286 -2.63 15.14 -9.83
CA CYS A 286 -3.02 16.52 -9.50
C CYS A 286 -3.19 17.43 -10.75
N ASN A 287 -2.58 17.08 -11.88
CA ASN A 287 -2.74 17.83 -13.14
C ASN A 287 -3.87 17.31 -14.04
N ALA A 288 -4.45 16.14 -13.76
CA ALA A 288 -5.51 15.55 -14.58
C ALA A 288 -6.93 15.96 -14.15
N THR A 289 -7.12 16.44 -12.92
CA THR A 289 -8.45 16.77 -12.39
C THR A 289 -9.01 18.10 -12.91
N THR A 290 -8.23 18.89 -13.65
CA THR A 290 -8.69 20.16 -14.24
C THR A 290 -9.16 20.05 -15.69
N ASN A 291 -9.07 18.88 -16.33
CA ASN A 291 -9.59 18.68 -17.69
C ASN A 291 -9.87 17.21 -17.96
N CYS A 292 -11.11 16.77 -17.72
CA CYS A 292 -11.80 15.73 -18.49
C CYS A 292 -13.25 15.60 -17.98
N ALA A 293 -14.08 16.59 -18.32
CA ALA A 293 -15.49 16.32 -18.51
C ALA A 293 -15.63 15.48 -19.79
N GLY A 294 -16.12 14.25 -19.64
CA GLY A 294 -16.66 13.43 -20.73
C GLY A 294 -15.64 12.67 -21.58
N ALA A 295 -15.46 11.37 -21.31
CA ALA A 295 -15.57 10.32 -22.33
C ALA A 295 -15.39 8.94 -21.66
N SER A 296 -16.42 8.11 -21.86
CA SER A 296 -16.50 6.71 -21.46
C SER A 296 -15.38 5.87 -22.09
N CYS A 297 -14.74 4.99 -21.32
CA CYS A 297 -13.83 3.97 -21.87
C CYS A 297 -14.20 2.60 -21.31
N ALA A 298 -15.00 1.88 -22.10
CA ALA A 298 -15.12 0.43 -22.03
C ALA A 298 -13.82 -0.21 -22.54
N LEU A 299 -13.21 -1.11 -21.75
CA LEU A 299 -12.18 -2.01 -22.24
C LEU A 299 -12.64 -3.45 -22.06
N SER A 300 -13.12 -4.01 -23.18
CA SER A 300 -13.34 -5.44 -23.36
C SER A 300 -12.01 -6.15 -23.63
N THR A 301 -11.86 -7.29 -22.96
CA THR A 301 -10.85 -8.33 -23.12
C THR A 301 -10.72 -8.86 -24.55
N ALA A 302 -9.49 -9.09 -25.01
CA ALA A 302 -9.17 -10.27 -25.83
C ALA A 302 -7.65 -10.56 -25.87
N ARG A 303 -7.24 -11.59 -25.12
CA ARG A 303 -6.03 -12.39 -25.39
C ARG A 303 -6.20 -13.13 -26.72
N ARG A 304 -5.16 -13.20 -27.55
CA ARG A 304 -4.93 -14.37 -28.41
C ARG A 304 -3.44 -14.60 -28.65
N SER A 305 -2.97 -15.77 -28.20
CA SER A 305 -1.66 -16.32 -28.48
C SER A 305 -1.73 -17.37 -29.59
N ARG A 306 -0.71 -17.37 -30.46
CA ARG A 306 -0.19 -18.46 -31.33
C ARG A 306 -1.07 -18.97 -32.48
N SER A 307 -0.58 -18.84 -33.72
CA SER A 307 0.18 -19.91 -34.41
C SER A 307 0.56 -19.56 -35.87
N LYS A 308 1.68 -20.16 -36.27
CA LYS A 308 2.38 -20.23 -37.57
C LYS A 308 1.54 -20.18 -38.85
N ARG A 309 2.06 -19.52 -39.90
CA ARG A 309 2.64 -20.08 -41.17
C ARG A 309 2.33 -19.20 -42.41
N TRP A 310 3.40 -18.73 -43.07
CA TRP A 310 3.61 -18.55 -44.52
C TRP A 310 2.48 -18.00 -45.41
N MET A 311 2.66 -16.83 -46.04
CA MET A 311 3.10 -16.71 -47.46
C MET A 311 3.24 -15.24 -47.89
N SER A 312 4.18 -15.05 -48.83
CA SER A 312 4.70 -13.83 -49.42
C SER A 312 3.75 -13.06 -50.36
N ALA A 313 4.14 -11.81 -50.66
CA ALA A 313 3.98 -11.02 -51.89
C ALA A 313 3.36 -9.64 -51.58
N ALA A 314 4.14 -8.58 -51.43
CA ALA A 314 4.84 -7.83 -52.49
C ALA A 314 3.90 -7.13 -53.49
N SER A 315 3.88 -5.81 -53.31
CA SER A 315 3.99 -4.77 -54.35
C SER A 315 2.78 -4.33 -55.20
N ARG A 316 2.55 -3.00 -55.07
CA ARG A 316 2.35 -2.01 -56.14
C ARG A 316 1.02 -2.07 -56.90
N SER A 317 0.14 -1.13 -56.61
CA SER A 317 -0.03 0.19 -57.28
C SER A 317 -1.00 0.10 -58.45
N CYS A 318 -2.16 0.74 -58.32
CA CYS A 318 -2.96 1.18 -59.44
C CYS A 318 -3.37 2.64 -59.23
N THR A 319 -3.11 3.38 -60.29
CA THR A 319 -3.25 4.81 -60.54
C THR A 319 -4.65 5.12 -61.10
N GLY A 320 -5.11 6.37 -60.94
CA GLY A 320 -6.14 7.00 -61.77
C GLY A 320 -7.55 6.94 -61.18
N ILE A 321 -8.37 7.99 -61.15
CA ILE A 321 -8.72 8.90 -62.25
C ILE A 321 -9.23 10.27 -61.71
N ARG A 322 -8.98 11.33 -62.50
CA ARG A 322 -9.38 12.75 -62.38
C ARG A 322 -10.89 13.03 -62.52
N SER A 323 -11.33 14.18 -61.98
CA SER A 323 -12.26 15.18 -62.58
C SER A 323 -12.57 16.30 -61.54
N THR A 324 -11.97 17.49 -61.57
CA THR A 324 -12.32 18.77 -62.26
C THR A 324 -13.65 19.46 -61.90
N LYS A 325 -13.57 20.63 -61.23
CA LYS A 325 -14.07 22.00 -61.60
C LYS A 325 -14.26 22.85 -60.32
N SER A 326 -13.51 23.95 -60.14
CA SER A 326 -13.86 25.36 -60.47
C SER A 326 -15.11 25.83 -59.71
N ARG A 327 -15.06 26.83 -58.82
CA ARG A 327 -14.40 28.14 -58.89
C ARG A 327 -13.97 28.59 -57.49
#